data_AF-A0A916FVM4-F1
#
_entry.id   AF-A0A916FVM4-F1
#
_cell.length_a   1.000
_cell.length_b   1.000
_cell.length_c   1.000
_cell.angle_alpha   90.00
_cell.angle_beta   90.00
_cell.angle_gamma   90.00
#
_symmetry.space_group_name_H-M   'P 1'
#
loop_
_entity.id
_entity.type
_entity.pdbx_description
1 polymer ?
#
loop_
_entity_poly.entity_id
_entity_poly.type
_entity_poly.pdbx_seq_one_letter_code
_entity_poly.pdbx_strand_id
1 'polypeptide(L)'
;ERFLPIWIGPFEAEAINIALQGTQPGRPLTHDLFKSLIGEIGGTPQHIVVADLRDDTFFARIVMDVNSKHLELDARPSDAIAIAVRLGIPIYVVDQVMNKASIRESPSEAPVEDEKLDAFRDLIEDLDLDSLGKGGTEPKEE
;
A
#
# COMPACT_ATOMS: atom_id res chain seq x y z
N GLU A 1 4.18 14.90 11.93
CA GLU A 1 2.90 14.50 11.29
C GLU A 1 2.66 13.00 11.52
N ARG A 2 1.46 12.46 11.26
CA ARG A 2 1.18 11.00 11.34
C ARG A 2 0.96 10.45 9.93
N PHE A 3 1.55 9.29 9.64
CA PHE A 3 1.43 8.60 8.35
C PHE A 3 0.92 7.18 8.58
N LEU A 4 0.13 6.67 7.65
CA LEU A 4 -0.32 5.26 7.67
C LEU A 4 0.32 4.53 6.48
N PRO A 5 1.40 3.76 6.69
CA PRO A 5 2.00 2.98 5.63
C PRO A 5 1.07 1.81 5.27
N ILE A 6 0.76 1.66 3.98
CA ILE A 6 -0.02 0.54 3.44
C ILE A 6 0.80 -0.10 2.33
N TRP A 7 1.23 -1.34 2.53
CA TRP A 7 1.96 -2.08 1.50
C TRP A 7 1.00 -2.60 0.44
N ILE A 8 1.34 -2.34 -0.82
CA ILE A 8 0.56 -2.77 -1.99
C ILE A 8 1.51 -3.39 -3.02
N GLY A 9 0.95 -4.26 -3.88
CA GLY A 9 1.71 -4.86 -4.97
C GLY A 9 2.09 -3.84 -6.05
N PRO A 10 3.06 -4.19 -6.91
CA PRO A 10 3.53 -3.29 -7.97
C PRO A 10 2.44 -2.96 -8.99
N PHE A 11 1.54 -3.90 -9.29
CA PHE A 11 0.43 -3.65 -10.23
C PHE A 11 -0.61 -2.71 -9.65
N GLU A 12 -0.92 -2.85 -8.36
CA GLU A 12 -1.78 -1.91 -7.64
C GLU A 12 -1.16 -0.50 -7.58
N ALA A 13 0.13 -0.41 -7.28
CA ALA A 13 0.85 0.85 -7.25
C ALA A 13 0.83 1.54 -8.61
N GLU A 14 1.06 0.80 -9.69
CA GLU A 14 1.02 1.33 -11.05
C GLU A 14 -0.39 1.82 -11.42
N ALA A 15 -1.43 1.07 -11.04
CA ALA A 15 -2.81 1.48 -11.28
C ALA A 15 -3.18 2.81 -10.58
N ILE A 16 -2.60 3.07 -9.39
CA ILE A 16 -2.76 4.36 -8.68
C ILE A 16 -1.94 5.46 -9.36
N ASN A 17 -0.68 5.17 -9.69
CA ASN A 17 0.25 6.11 -10.32
C ASN A 17 -0.30 6.67 -11.64
N ILE A 18 -0.83 5.80 -12.52
CA ILE A 18 -1.47 6.21 -13.79
C ILE A 18 -2.58 7.25 -13.54
N ALA A 19 -3.40 7.04 -12.50
CA ALA A 19 -4.48 7.97 -12.17
C ALA A 19 -3.95 9.30 -11.60
N LEU A 20 -2.91 9.25 -10.76
CA LEU A 20 -2.29 10.45 -10.20
C LEU A 20 -1.61 11.33 -11.26
N GLN A 21 -1.05 10.71 -12.31
CA GLN A 21 -0.45 11.44 -13.44
C GLN A 21 -1.50 12.13 -14.32
N GLY A 22 -2.79 11.78 -14.20
CA GLY A 22 -3.85 12.32 -15.05
C GLY A 22 -3.76 11.85 -16.51
N THR A 23 -2.92 10.85 -16.80
CA THR A 23 -2.76 10.30 -18.15
C THR A 23 -3.99 9.47 -18.50
N GLN A 24 -4.64 9.79 -19.62
CA GLN A 24 -5.75 8.96 -20.13
C GLN A 24 -5.20 7.90 -21.09
N PRO A 25 -5.34 6.60 -20.76
CA PRO A 25 -4.94 5.54 -21.67
C PRO A 25 -5.88 5.48 -22.89
N GLY A 26 -5.38 4.99 -24.02
CA GLY A 26 -6.19 4.88 -25.25
C GLY A 26 -7.39 3.91 -25.14
N ARG A 27 -7.41 3.06 -24.11
CA ARG A 27 -8.53 2.19 -23.74
C ARG A 27 -8.70 2.20 -22.22
N PRO A 28 -9.93 2.07 -21.69
CA PRO A 28 -10.17 2.03 -20.25
C PRO A 28 -9.42 0.87 -19.59
N LEU A 29 -8.71 1.14 -18.50
CA LEU A 29 -8.16 0.11 -17.62
C LEU A 29 -9.23 -0.36 -16.63
N THR A 30 -8.88 -1.32 -15.77
CA THR A 30 -9.81 -1.95 -14.82
C THR A 30 -10.56 -0.95 -13.95
N HIS A 31 -9.85 -0.01 -13.31
CA HIS A 31 -10.49 0.99 -12.43
C HIS A 31 -11.22 2.09 -13.22
N ASP A 32 -10.86 2.34 -14.48
CA ASP A 32 -11.60 3.25 -15.37
C ASP A 32 -12.93 2.62 -15.82
N LEU A 33 -12.92 1.32 -16.12
CA LEU A 33 -14.12 0.54 -16.37
C LEU A 33 -15.04 0.55 -15.15
N PHE A 34 -14.48 0.40 -13.94
CA PHE A 34 -15.27 0.45 -12.70
C PHE A 34 -15.89 1.83 -12.46
N LYS A 35 -15.13 2.91 -12.68
CA LYS A 35 -15.65 4.29 -12.66
C LYS A 35 -16.82 4.46 -13.64
N SER A 36 -16.68 3.94 -14.86
CA SER A 36 -17.73 4.01 -15.87
C SER A 36 -18.97 3.22 -15.45
N LEU A 37 -18.79 2.00 -14.92
CA LEU A 37 -19.86 1.16 -14.40
C LEU A 37 -20.65 1.85 -13.28
N ILE A 38 -19.96 2.48 -12.32
CA ILE A 38 -20.63 3.26 -11.26
C ILE A 38 -21.52 4.35 -11.86
N GLY A 39 -21.03 5.07 -12.88
CA GLY A 39 -21.80 6.09 -13.57
C GLY A 39 -23.04 5.51 -14.27
N GLU A 40 -22.90 4.42 -15.00
CA GLU A 40 -23.99 3.76 -15.75
C GLU A 40 -25.10 3.23 -14.84
N ILE A 41 -24.77 2.75 -13.63
CA ILE A 41 -25.77 2.29 -12.66
C ILE A 41 -26.39 3.43 -11.83
N GLY A 42 -26.00 4.68 -12.09
CA GLY A 42 -26.47 5.85 -11.34
C GLY A 42 -25.91 5.94 -9.92
N GLY A 43 -24.72 5.40 -9.70
CA GLY A 43 -24.03 5.49 -8.41
C GLY A 43 -23.42 6.86 -8.17
N THR A 44 -23.53 7.34 -6.94
CA THR A 44 -22.95 8.60 -6.47
C THR A 44 -21.90 8.29 -5.38
N PRO A 45 -20.62 8.15 -5.75
CA PRO A 45 -19.54 7.92 -4.80
C PRO A 45 -19.37 9.08 -3.84
N GLN A 46 -19.29 8.78 -2.55
CA GLN A 46 -19.14 9.77 -1.48
C GLN A 46 -17.70 9.87 -1.01
N HIS A 47 -17.11 8.74 -0.61
CA HIS A 47 -15.74 8.64 -0.12
C HIS A 47 -15.30 7.18 -0.05
N ILE A 48 -14.03 6.96 0.23
CA ILE A 48 -13.56 5.66 0.71
C ILE A 48 -13.07 5.78 2.15
N VAL A 49 -13.12 4.68 2.89
CA VAL A 49 -12.63 4.62 4.27
C VAL A 49 -11.79 3.38 4.48
N VAL A 50 -10.56 3.53 4.98
CA VAL A 50 -9.80 2.41 5.55
C VAL A 50 -10.40 2.11 6.92
N ALA A 51 -11.20 1.06 6.98
CA ALA A 51 -12.16 0.80 8.04
C ALA A 51 -11.59 -0.08 9.17
N ASP A 52 -10.70 -1.01 8.85
CA ASP A 52 -10.20 -1.99 9.83
C ASP A 52 -8.79 -2.49 9.50
N LEU A 53 -8.14 -3.07 10.51
CA LEU A 53 -6.86 -3.77 10.43
C LEU A 53 -6.97 -5.06 11.27
N ARG A 54 -6.89 -6.21 10.59
CA ARG A 54 -6.95 -7.54 11.20
C ARG A 54 -5.83 -8.40 10.63
N ASP A 55 -5.05 -9.05 11.50
CA ASP A 55 -3.93 -9.91 11.09
C ASP A 55 -3.02 -9.24 10.05
N ASP A 56 -2.60 -8.00 10.35
CA ASP A 56 -1.79 -7.12 9.48
C ASP A 56 -2.40 -6.82 8.09
N THR A 57 -3.68 -7.13 7.90
CA THR A 57 -4.41 -6.89 6.67
C THR A 57 -5.39 -5.74 6.84
N PHE A 58 -5.21 -4.69 6.06
CA PHE A 58 -6.11 -3.54 6.01
C PHE A 58 -7.37 -3.85 5.19
N PHE A 59 -8.52 -3.40 5.68
CA PHE A 59 -9.81 -3.47 5.00
C PHE A 59 -10.30 -2.06 4.70
N ALA A 60 -10.82 -1.84 3.50
CA ALA A 60 -11.39 -0.57 3.09
C ALA A 60 -12.83 -0.74 2.63
N ARG A 61 -13.58 0.36 2.63
CA ARG A 61 -14.92 0.42 2.06
C ARG A 61 -15.04 1.57 1.07
N ILE A 62 -15.72 1.33 -0.03
CA ILE A 62 -16.16 2.38 -0.96
C ILE A 62 -17.61 2.70 -0.62
N VAL A 63 -17.86 3.94 -0.23
CA VAL A 63 -19.17 4.41 0.22
C VAL A 63 -19.82 5.21 -0.90
N MET A 64 -21.03 4.82 -1.30
CA MET A 64 -21.77 5.47 -2.38
C MET A 64 -23.28 5.34 -2.18
N ASP A 65 -24.04 6.22 -2.82
CA ASP A 65 -25.49 6.09 -2.90
C ASP A 65 -25.91 5.61 -4.29
N VAL A 66 -26.82 4.64 -4.37
CA VAL A 66 -27.35 4.11 -5.63
C VAL A 66 -28.86 3.96 -5.49
N ASN A 67 -29.66 4.60 -6.35
CA ASN A 67 -31.13 4.50 -6.32
C ASN A 67 -31.75 4.70 -4.91
N SER A 68 -31.32 5.74 -4.20
CA SER A 68 -31.73 6.06 -2.81
C SER A 68 -31.32 5.03 -1.75
N LYS A 69 -30.40 4.10 -2.07
CA LYS A 69 -29.82 3.18 -1.10
C LYS A 69 -28.38 3.57 -0.81
N HIS A 70 -28.05 3.62 0.48
CA HIS A 70 -26.69 3.73 0.94
C HIS A 70 -25.98 2.37 0.77
N LEU A 71 -24.84 2.37 0.11
CA LEU A 71 -24.06 1.19 -0.21
C LEU A 71 -22.63 1.34 0.31
N GLU A 72 -22.18 0.31 1.02
CA GLU A 72 -20.79 0.16 1.42
C GLU A 72 -20.23 -1.11 0.76
N LEU A 73 -19.28 -0.94 -0.15
CA LEU A 73 -18.61 -2.05 -0.82
C LEU A 73 -17.29 -2.36 -0.14
N ASP A 74 -17.12 -3.60 0.31
CA ASP A 74 -15.85 -4.10 0.82
C ASP A 74 -14.78 -4.12 -0.29
N ALA A 75 -13.58 -3.65 0.04
CA ALA A 75 -12.48 -3.54 -0.91
C ALA A 75 -11.13 -3.63 -0.21
N ARG A 76 -10.11 -4.05 -0.97
CA ARG A 76 -8.71 -3.82 -0.57
C ARG A 76 -8.43 -2.31 -0.61
N PRO A 77 -7.58 -1.77 0.29
CA PRO A 77 -7.22 -0.36 0.26
C PRO A 77 -6.65 0.10 -1.08
N SER A 78 -5.83 -0.74 -1.74
CA SER A 78 -5.26 -0.44 -3.06
C SER A 78 -6.33 -0.12 -4.10
N ASP A 79 -7.36 -0.95 -4.20
CA ASP A 79 -8.46 -0.77 -5.15
C ASP A 79 -9.32 0.43 -4.79
N ALA A 80 -9.64 0.60 -3.51
CA ALA A 80 -10.42 1.74 -3.03
C ALA A 80 -9.70 3.07 -3.31
N ILE A 81 -8.39 3.15 -3.07
CA ILE A 81 -7.56 4.32 -3.36
C ILE A 81 -7.49 4.56 -4.87
N ALA A 82 -7.26 3.52 -5.69
CA ALA A 82 -7.19 3.64 -7.15
C ALA A 82 -8.50 4.17 -7.75
N ILE A 83 -9.65 3.80 -7.18
CA ILE A 83 -10.97 4.32 -7.55
C ILE A 83 -11.16 5.75 -7.03
N ALA A 84 -10.80 6.02 -5.77
CA ALA A 84 -10.95 7.33 -5.15
C ALA A 84 -10.20 8.42 -5.92
N VAL A 85 -8.95 8.15 -6.31
CA VAL A 85 -8.13 9.07 -7.11
C VAL A 85 -8.76 9.36 -8.47
N ARG A 86 -9.32 8.35 -9.15
CA ARG A 86 -9.99 8.52 -10.46
C ARG A 86 -11.32 9.27 -10.39
N LEU A 87 -12.02 9.13 -9.27
CA LEU A 87 -13.30 9.80 -9.02
C LEU A 87 -13.13 11.19 -8.39
N GLY A 88 -11.96 11.48 -7.81
CA GLY A 88 -11.72 12.71 -7.07
C GLY A 88 -12.51 12.80 -5.76
N ILE A 89 -12.75 11.65 -5.10
CA ILE A 89 -13.50 11.59 -3.83
C ILE A 89 -12.55 11.51 -2.63
N PRO A 90 -12.99 11.96 -1.43
CA PRO A 90 -12.20 11.90 -0.21
C PRO A 90 -11.79 10.48 0.20
N ILE A 91 -10.61 10.40 0.83
CA ILE A 91 -10.04 9.21 1.45
C ILE A 91 -10.00 9.43 2.96
N TYR A 92 -10.68 8.58 3.72
CA TYR A 92 -10.68 8.62 5.18
C TYR A 92 -10.02 7.37 5.77
N VAL A 93 -9.63 7.48 7.03
CA VAL A 93 -9.13 6.37 7.84
C VAL A 93 -9.83 6.44 9.19
N VAL A 94 -10.29 5.30 9.71
CA VAL A 94 -10.87 5.22 11.05
C VAL A 94 -9.78 5.46 12.10
N ASP A 95 -10.10 6.23 13.14
CA ASP A 95 -9.15 6.58 14.21
C ASP A 95 -8.50 5.35 14.86
N GLN A 96 -9.26 4.27 15.04
CA GLN A 96 -8.73 3.02 15.58
C GLN A 96 -7.62 2.42 14.72
N VAL A 97 -7.74 2.51 13.38
CA VAL A 97 -6.70 2.06 12.44
C VAL A 97 -5.48 2.96 12.54
N MET A 98 -5.67 4.28 12.57
CA MET A 98 -4.58 5.23 12.78
C MET A 98 -3.84 4.99 14.10
N ASN A 99 -4.56 4.72 15.18
CA ASN A 99 -3.97 4.51 16.49
C ASN A 99 -3.17 3.20 16.57
N LYS A 100 -3.57 2.18 15.80
CA LYS A 100 -2.88 0.88 15.76
C LYS A 100 -1.63 0.89 14.88
N ALA A 101 -1.68 1.55 13.73
CA ALA A 101 -0.70 1.35 12.66
C ALA A 101 -0.06 2.62 12.09
N SER A 102 -0.39 3.81 12.63
CA SER A 102 0.29 5.03 12.16
C SER A 102 1.71 5.14 12.71
N ILE A 103 2.60 5.66 11.87
CA ILE A 103 3.94 6.09 12.23
C ILE A 103 3.97 7.61 12.35
N ARG A 104 4.87 8.14 13.18
CA ARG A 104 5.17 9.57 13.19
C ARG A 104 6.46 9.77 12.41
N GLU A 105 6.51 10.81 11.59
CA GLU A 105 7.81 11.31 11.13
C GLU A 105 8.62 11.72 12.36
N SER A 106 9.66 10.96 12.66
CA SER A 106 10.72 11.38 13.56
C SER A 106 11.59 12.40 12.80
N PRO A 107 11.79 13.62 13.32
CA PRO A 107 12.74 14.54 12.71
C PRO A 107 14.14 13.95 12.87
N SER A 108 14.77 13.60 11.74
CA SER A 108 16.19 13.28 11.61
C SER A 108 16.68 11.98 12.26
N GLU A 109 17.63 11.35 11.55
CA GLU A 109 18.60 10.37 12.03
C GLU A 109 18.95 10.63 13.50
N ALA A 110 18.56 9.72 14.40
CA ALA A 110 19.26 9.63 15.66
C ALA A 110 20.74 9.40 15.31
N PRO A 111 21.70 10.11 15.94
CA PRO A 111 23.09 9.72 15.82
C PRO A 111 23.13 8.26 16.26
N VAL A 112 23.61 7.38 15.38
CA VAL A 112 23.97 6.04 15.80
C VAL A 112 25.04 6.26 16.87
N GLU A 113 24.76 5.92 18.13
CA GLU A 113 25.77 5.99 19.20
C GLU A 113 26.98 5.20 18.71
N ASP A 114 28.17 5.82 18.69
CA ASP A 114 29.40 5.24 18.15
C ASP A 114 29.67 3.83 18.72
N GLU A 115 29.27 3.57 19.98
CA GLU A 115 29.37 2.26 20.63
C GLU A 115 28.62 1.14 19.90
N LYS A 116 27.49 1.45 19.23
CA LYS A 116 26.72 0.47 18.44
C LYS A 116 27.36 0.19 17.08
N LEU A 117 28.10 1.15 16.54
CA LEU A 117 28.88 0.97 15.30
C LEU A 117 30.12 0.11 15.53
N ASP A 118 30.78 0.27 16.68
CA ASP A 118 31.94 -0.54 17.05
C ASP A 118 31.54 -2.00 17.29
N ALA A 119 30.47 -2.25 18.05
CA ALA A 119 29.97 -3.61 18.25
C ALA A 119 29.49 -4.28 16.94
N PHE A 120 28.98 -3.49 15.99
CA PHE A 120 28.58 -4.00 14.67
C PHE A 120 29.79 -4.25 13.76
N ARG A 121 30.87 -3.48 13.88
CA ARG A 121 32.15 -3.72 13.19
C ARG A 121 32.84 -4.97 13.71
N ASP A 122 32.92 -5.14 15.03
CA ASP A 122 33.49 -6.34 15.64
C ASP A 122 32.77 -7.61 15.19
N LEU A 123 31.43 -7.54 15.03
CA LEU A 123 30.62 -8.65 14.53
C LEU A 123 30.91 -8.98 13.04
N ILE A 124 31.15 -7.96 12.22
CA ILE A 124 31.46 -8.14 10.79
C ILE A 124 32.91 -8.61 10.60
N GLU A 125 33.84 -8.21 11.46
CA GLU A 125 35.22 -8.68 11.44
C GLU A 125 35.36 -10.15 11.87
N ASP A 126 34.48 -10.64 12.76
CA ASP A 126 34.42 -12.05 13.16
C ASP A 126 33.71 -12.94 12.12
N LEU A 127 33.01 -12.34 11.14
CA LEU A 127 32.39 -13.06 10.04
C LEU A 127 33.43 -13.38 8.95
N ASP A 128 33.91 -14.62 8.97
CA ASP A 128 34.79 -15.17 7.93
C ASP A 128 34.03 -15.34 6.60
N LEU A 129 34.08 -14.30 5.76
CA LEU A 129 33.39 -14.23 4.46
C LEU A 129 33.82 -15.34 3.47
N ASP A 130 34.96 -16.00 3.72
CA ASP A 130 35.45 -17.11 2.92
C ASP A 130 34.63 -18.40 3.13
N SER A 131 33.87 -18.50 4.23
CA SER A 131 32.96 -19.61 4.53
C SER A 131 31.68 -19.61 3.67
N LEU A 132 31.31 -18.48 3.05
CA LEU A 132 30.04 -18.33 2.34
C LEU A 132 30.11 -18.70 0.84
N GLY A 133 31.30 -19.10 0.34
CA GLY A 133 31.56 -19.30 -1.09
C GLY A 133 31.67 -20.75 -1.60
N LYS A 134 31.48 -21.79 -0.77
CA LYS A 134 31.63 -23.19 -1.22
C LYS A 134 30.38 -24.03 -0.99
N GLY A 135 29.36 -23.77 -1.81
CA GLY A 135 28.12 -24.55 -1.88
C GLY A 135 27.64 -24.75 -3.33
N GLY A 136 28.56 -24.94 -4.28
CA GLY A 136 28.24 -25.28 -5.66
C GLY A 136 28.75 -26.68 -5.99
N THR A 137 27.97 -27.73 -5.72
CA THR A 137 28.19 -29.05 -6.31
C THR A 137 27.51 -29.11 -7.66
N GLU A 138 28.28 -29.06 -8.74
CA GLU A 138 27.83 -29.48 -10.08
C GLU A 138 27.45 -30.97 -10.05
N PRO A 139 26.32 -31.38 -10.66
CA PRO A 139 26.01 -32.78 -10.82
C PRO A 139 26.91 -33.40 -11.90
N LYS A 140 27.63 -34.48 -11.54
CA LYS A 140 28.34 -35.32 -12.50
C LYS A 140 27.34 -36.24 -13.21
N GLU A 141 27.40 -36.23 -14.54
CA GLU A 141 26.76 -37.21 -15.42
C GLU A 141 27.36 -38.61 -15.20
N GLU A 142 26.49 -39.59 -14.94
CA GLU A 142 26.63 -41.01 -15.29
C GLU A 142 25.25 -41.57 -15.67
#